data_AF-A0A0G0VCL2-F1
#
_entry.id   AF-A0A0G0VCL2-F1
#
_cell.length_a   1.000
_cell.length_b   1.000
_cell.length_c   1.000
_cell.angle_alpha   90.00
_cell.angle_beta   90.00
_cell.angle_gamma   90.00
#
_symmetry.space_group_name_H-M   'P 1'
#
loop_
_entity.id
_entity.type
_entity.pdbx_description
1 polymer ?
#
loop_
_entity_poly.entity_id
_entity_poly.type
_entity_poly.pdbx_seq_one_letter_code
_entity_poly.pdbx_strand_id
1 'polypeptide(L)'
;MEQEQKINNLPVFAQLSDLSDQQPVTTDPVPVKFNTNDFISGVKHNEENNPEDIEIVSDGIYFIVAAGQVGRTSGSLLRFIDLWLSVNDRDVPNSNVRASVPSSLVVGDTYVLVCQAVMPFKAGDIIKVMMSVSAINNGMGLLTTKPLNEPVIPSIIFSMYRV
;
A
#
# COMPACT_ATOMS: atom_id res chain seq x y z
N MET A 1 7.85 14.18 36.19
CA MET A 1 6.38 14.03 35.98
C MET A 1 5.90 14.70 34.70
N GLU A 2 5.91 16.03 34.53
CA GLU A 2 5.40 16.68 33.29
C GLU A 2 6.23 16.37 32.02
N GLN A 3 7.55 16.18 32.15
CA GLN A 3 8.43 15.76 31.04
C GLN A 3 8.32 14.27 30.69
N GLU A 4 8.07 13.40 31.66
CA GLU A 4 7.83 11.96 31.41
C GLU A 4 6.46 11.72 30.77
N GLN A 5 5.47 12.55 31.07
CA GLN A 5 4.14 12.48 30.45
C GLN A 5 4.16 12.93 28.97
N LYS A 6 5.11 13.81 28.58
CA LYS A 6 5.31 14.21 27.18
C LYS A 6 5.98 13.14 26.32
N ILE A 7 6.81 12.27 26.91
CA ILE A 7 7.46 11.16 26.18
C ILE A 7 6.45 10.07 25.79
N ASN A 8 5.35 9.93 26.55
CA ASN A 8 4.30 8.92 26.32
C ASN A 8 3.21 9.34 25.31
N ASN A 9 3.36 10.48 24.62
CA ASN A 9 2.32 11.04 23.75
C ASN A 9 2.80 11.35 22.32
N LEU A 10 3.84 10.65 21.85
CA LEU A 10 4.21 10.75 20.43
C LEU A 10 3.06 10.23 19.56
N PRO A 11 2.73 10.92 18.45
CA PRO A 11 1.72 10.44 17.53
C PRO A 11 2.14 9.08 16.98
N VAL A 12 1.18 8.16 16.87
CA VAL A 12 1.40 6.84 16.27
C VAL A 12 0.99 6.90 14.82
N PHE A 13 1.93 6.72 13.90
CA PHE A 13 1.71 6.83 12.47
C PHE A 13 2.77 6.07 11.66
N ALA A 14 2.45 5.80 10.41
CA ALA A 14 3.38 5.32 9.40
C ALA A 14 3.10 5.99 8.06
N GLN A 15 4.16 6.42 7.39
CA GLN A 15 4.17 6.74 5.98
C GLN A 15 5.26 5.90 5.32
N LEU A 16 4.84 5.06 4.39
CA LEU A 16 5.68 4.11 3.68
C LEU A 16 5.47 4.30 2.17
N SER A 17 6.47 3.96 1.38
CA SER A 17 6.38 3.96 -0.07
C SER A 17 7.18 2.82 -0.70
N ASP A 18 6.86 2.53 -1.97
CA ASP A 18 7.69 1.66 -2.80
C ASP A 18 8.12 2.38 -4.08
N LEU A 19 9.43 2.47 -4.28
CA LEU A 19 10.06 3.16 -5.40
C LEU A 19 10.36 2.24 -6.61
N SER A 20 9.74 1.07 -6.66
CA SER A 20 9.87 0.08 -7.72
C SER A 20 8.53 -0.33 -8.31
N ASP A 21 8.54 -0.87 -9.53
CA ASP A 21 7.34 -1.43 -10.15
C ASP A 21 6.95 -2.74 -9.46
N GLN A 22 5.66 -2.91 -9.16
CA GLN A 22 5.11 -4.12 -8.57
C GLN A 22 4.10 -4.75 -9.53
N GLN A 23 4.53 -5.78 -10.25
CA GLN A 23 3.72 -6.48 -11.25
C GLN A 23 3.54 -7.95 -10.86
N PRO A 24 2.32 -8.37 -10.48
CA PRO A 24 2.06 -9.77 -10.16
C PRO A 24 2.35 -10.70 -11.35
N VAL A 25 2.96 -11.85 -11.06
CA VAL A 25 3.21 -12.94 -12.02
C VAL A 25 2.16 -14.05 -11.96
N THR A 26 1.15 -13.88 -11.11
CA THR A 26 -0.04 -14.74 -10.97
C THR A 26 -1.30 -13.86 -10.93
N THR A 27 -2.46 -14.48 -11.17
CA THR A 27 -3.77 -13.86 -10.90
C THR A 27 -4.21 -14.03 -9.45
N ASP A 28 -3.55 -14.91 -8.69
CA ASP A 28 -3.79 -15.04 -7.26
C ASP A 28 -3.41 -13.75 -6.53
N PRO A 29 -4.07 -13.42 -5.41
CA PRO A 29 -3.66 -12.31 -4.56
C PRO A 29 -2.20 -12.38 -4.15
N VAL A 30 -1.52 -11.23 -4.21
CA VAL A 30 -0.15 -11.07 -3.71
C VAL A 30 -0.08 -9.85 -2.80
N PRO A 31 0.79 -9.86 -1.78
CA PRO A 31 1.00 -8.68 -0.96
C PRO A 31 1.77 -7.61 -1.73
N VAL A 32 1.40 -6.36 -1.50
CA VAL A 32 2.15 -5.17 -1.90
C VAL A 32 3.31 -4.98 -0.92
N LYS A 33 4.47 -4.63 -1.44
CA LYS A 33 5.69 -4.39 -0.67
C LYS A 33 5.94 -2.89 -0.53
N PHE A 34 6.70 -2.54 0.50
CA PHE A 34 7.23 -1.20 0.73
C PHE A 34 8.74 -1.30 0.96
N ASN A 35 9.50 -0.49 0.24
CA ASN A 35 10.96 -0.46 0.31
C ASN A 35 11.51 0.84 0.91
N THR A 36 10.62 1.71 1.41
CA THR A 36 10.98 3.00 2.00
C THR A 36 10.09 3.30 3.20
N ASN A 37 10.70 3.47 4.37
CA ASN A 37 10.10 4.12 5.53
C ASN A 37 10.28 5.63 5.44
N ASP A 38 9.30 6.33 4.84
CA ASP A 38 9.37 7.80 4.73
C ASP A 38 9.37 8.44 6.13
N PHE A 39 8.40 8.07 6.96
CA PHE A 39 8.30 8.46 8.36
C PHE A 39 7.50 7.45 9.17
N ILE A 40 8.06 6.94 10.28
CA ILE A 40 7.36 5.98 11.16
C ILE A 40 7.48 6.38 12.63
N SER A 41 6.42 6.18 13.40
CA SER A 41 6.43 6.32 14.86
C SER A 41 5.37 5.43 15.51
N GLY A 42 5.76 4.58 16.46
CA GLY A 42 4.84 3.67 17.15
C GLY A 42 4.24 2.56 16.27
N VAL A 43 4.87 2.25 15.14
CA VAL A 43 4.56 1.17 14.19
C VAL A 43 5.89 0.53 13.79
N LYS A 44 5.91 -0.77 13.50
CA LYS A 44 7.10 -1.45 12.97
C LYS A 44 6.89 -1.85 11.51
N HIS A 45 7.94 -1.66 10.72
CA HIS A 45 8.07 -2.11 9.34
C HIS A 45 9.55 -2.41 9.07
N ASN A 46 9.84 -3.38 8.20
CA ASN A 46 11.19 -3.73 7.81
C ASN A 46 11.28 -3.84 6.28
N GLU A 47 12.11 -3.02 5.66
CA GLU A 47 12.25 -2.92 4.19
C GLU A 47 12.87 -4.17 3.54
N GLU A 48 13.55 -5.02 4.32
CA GLU A 48 14.30 -6.18 3.81
C GLU A 48 13.63 -7.52 4.17
N ASN A 49 13.08 -7.64 5.38
CA ASN A 49 12.47 -8.85 5.90
C ASN A 49 10.96 -8.66 6.03
N ASN A 50 10.21 -9.33 5.15
CA ASN A 50 8.76 -9.17 5.00
C ASN A 50 8.36 -7.69 4.75
N PRO A 51 8.83 -7.07 3.65
CA PRO A 51 8.54 -5.67 3.31
C PRO A 51 7.05 -5.34 3.11
N GLU A 52 6.19 -6.35 3.06
CA GLU A 52 4.74 -6.23 3.07
C GLU A 52 4.11 -6.07 4.47
N ASP A 53 4.83 -6.43 5.53
CA ASP A 53 4.29 -6.51 6.89
C ASP A 53 4.39 -5.17 7.62
N ILE A 54 3.24 -4.68 8.10
CA ILE A 54 3.14 -3.49 8.95
C ILE A 54 2.60 -3.94 10.32
N GLU A 55 3.45 -4.01 11.33
CA GLU A 55 3.09 -4.50 12.68
C GLU A 55 2.63 -3.34 13.58
N ILE A 56 1.44 -3.50 14.13
CA ILE A 56 0.84 -2.59 15.12
C ILE A 56 1.50 -2.77 16.48
N VAL A 57 2.04 -1.69 17.06
CA VAL A 57 2.72 -1.75 18.37
C VAL A 57 1.76 -1.47 19.53
N SER A 58 0.66 -0.75 19.27
CA SER A 58 -0.29 -0.37 20.32
C SER A 58 -1.73 -0.49 19.87
N ASP A 59 -2.59 -0.96 20.77
CA ASP A 59 -4.04 -0.98 20.56
C ASP A 59 -4.56 0.40 20.16
N GLY A 60 -5.56 0.43 19.27
CA GLY A 60 -6.21 1.68 18.89
C GLY A 60 -7.10 1.54 17.67
N ILE A 61 -7.73 2.65 17.31
CA ILE A 61 -8.40 2.82 16.01
C ILE A 61 -7.42 3.54 15.11
N TYR A 62 -7.25 3.04 13.90
CA TYR A 62 -6.33 3.62 12.93
C TYR A 62 -7.08 4.00 11.67
N PHE A 63 -6.74 5.15 11.11
CA PHE A 63 -7.10 5.51 9.75
C PHE A 63 -5.95 5.10 8.82
N ILE A 64 -6.27 4.43 7.73
CA ILE A 64 -5.33 3.89 6.74
C ILE A 64 -5.73 4.38 5.35
N VAL A 65 -4.73 4.76 4.56
CA VAL A 65 -4.85 5.06 3.13
C VAL A 65 -3.69 4.39 2.40
N ALA A 66 -4.01 3.53 1.44
CA ALA A 66 -3.08 2.93 0.49
C ALA A 66 -3.42 3.44 -0.91
N ALA A 67 -2.53 4.23 -1.51
CA ALA A 67 -2.74 4.92 -2.78
C ALA A 67 -1.75 4.38 -3.83
N GLY A 68 -2.20 3.42 -4.63
CA GLY A 68 -1.39 2.76 -5.67
C GLY A 68 -1.48 3.45 -7.03
N GLN A 69 -0.35 3.60 -7.71
CA GLN A 69 -0.25 4.07 -9.09
C GLN A 69 -0.54 2.93 -10.07
N VAL A 70 -1.81 2.72 -10.37
CA VAL A 70 -2.26 1.64 -11.24
C VAL A 70 -1.94 1.95 -12.70
N GLY A 71 -1.25 1.03 -13.37
CA GLY A 71 -0.93 1.16 -14.79
C GLY A 71 -0.59 -0.18 -15.44
N ARG A 72 0.07 -0.08 -16.60
CA ARG A 72 0.60 -1.23 -17.32
C ARG A 72 1.94 -0.96 -18.01
N THR A 73 2.81 -1.97 -18.10
CA THR A 73 4.07 -1.90 -18.88
C THR A 73 3.98 -2.56 -20.26
N SER A 74 2.86 -3.24 -20.57
CA SER A 74 2.64 -3.87 -21.86
C SER A 74 1.14 -4.12 -22.11
N GLY A 75 0.79 -4.56 -23.32
CA GLY A 75 -0.59 -4.93 -23.66
C GLY A 75 -1.56 -3.74 -23.78
N SER A 76 -2.72 -4.00 -24.35
CA SER A 76 -3.70 -2.97 -24.73
C SER A 76 -5.14 -3.39 -24.44
N LEU A 77 -5.34 -4.49 -23.73
CA LEU A 77 -6.70 -4.97 -23.43
C LEU A 77 -7.24 -4.32 -22.15
N LEU A 78 -8.56 -4.21 -22.03
CA LEU A 78 -9.20 -3.85 -20.77
C LEU A 78 -8.85 -4.89 -19.71
N ARG A 79 -8.36 -4.42 -18.56
CA ARG A 79 -7.97 -5.28 -17.44
C ARG A 79 -8.35 -4.63 -16.12
N PHE A 80 -8.45 -5.46 -15.10
CA PHE A 80 -8.76 -5.05 -13.74
C PHE A 80 -7.56 -5.32 -12.83
N ILE A 81 -7.39 -4.43 -11.87
CA ILE A 81 -6.56 -4.64 -10.68
C ILE A 81 -7.40 -4.27 -9.45
N ASP A 82 -7.25 -5.08 -8.41
CA ASP A 82 -7.92 -4.94 -7.13
C ASP A 82 -6.90 -4.61 -6.04
N LEU A 83 -7.31 -3.84 -5.04
CA LEU A 83 -6.49 -3.46 -3.89
C LEU A 83 -7.33 -3.51 -2.61
N TRP A 84 -6.87 -4.21 -1.57
CA TRP A 84 -7.59 -4.35 -0.31
C TRP A 84 -6.64 -4.52 0.88
N LEU A 85 -7.20 -4.55 2.10
CA LEU A 85 -6.43 -4.77 3.32
C LEU A 85 -6.57 -6.22 3.80
N SER A 86 -5.48 -6.76 4.32
CA SER A 86 -5.46 -8.03 5.06
C SER A 86 -4.84 -7.82 6.43
N VAL A 87 -5.36 -8.53 7.43
CA VAL A 87 -4.91 -8.46 8.82
C VAL A 87 -4.67 -9.88 9.31
N ASN A 88 -3.45 -10.17 9.74
CA ASN A 88 -3.05 -11.51 10.18
C ASN A 88 -3.42 -12.58 9.13
N ASP A 89 -3.10 -12.29 7.86
CA ASP A 89 -3.39 -13.12 6.68
C ASP A 89 -4.88 -13.40 6.43
N ARG A 90 -5.78 -12.56 6.96
CA ARG A 90 -7.21 -12.60 6.68
C ARG A 90 -7.66 -11.30 6.03
N ASP A 91 -8.29 -11.44 4.87
CA ASP A 91 -8.83 -10.30 4.14
C ASP A 91 -9.86 -9.54 4.99
N VAL A 92 -9.72 -8.22 5.05
CA VAL A 92 -10.66 -7.33 5.74
C VAL A 92 -11.91 -7.20 4.89
N PRO A 93 -13.10 -7.58 5.39
CA PRO A 93 -14.35 -7.43 4.64
C PRO A 93 -14.60 -5.97 4.25
N ASN A 94 -15.15 -5.77 3.06
CA ASN A 94 -15.51 -4.45 2.52
C ASN A 94 -14.33 -3.44 2.36
N SER A 95 -13.09 -3.91 2.31
CA SER A 95 -11.91 -3.06 2.06
C SER A 95 -11.46 -2.99 0.60
N ASN A 96 -12.03 -3.85 -0.26
CA ASN A 96 -11.57 -4.01 -1.64
C ASN A 96 -12.07 -2.89 -2.56
N VAL A 97 -11.18 -2.39 -3.42
CA VAL A 97 -11.45 -1.41 -4.47
C VAL A 97 -10.89 -1.92 -5.80
N ARG A 98 -11.52 -1.54 -6.91
CA ARG A 98 -11.14 -1.98 -8.25
C ARG A 98 -10.84 -0.81 -9.16
N ALA A 99 -9.72 -0.88 -9.88
CA ALA A 99 -9.44 -0.07 -11.05
C ALA A 99 -9.72 -0.86 -12.33
N SER A 100 -10.42 -0.21 -13.27
CA SER A 100 -10.57 -0.71 -14.64
C SER A 100 -9.58 0.00 -15.54
N VAL A 101 -8.49 -0.67 -15.91
CA VAL A 101 -7.45 -0.10 -16.77
C VAL A 101 -7.92 -0.23 -18.22
N PRO A 102 -8.33 0.88 -18.87
CA PRO A 102 -8.96 0.82 -20.18
C PRO A 102 -7.95 0.44 -21.26
N SER A 103 -8.44 -0.09 -22.38
CA SER A 103 -7.61 -0.39 -23.55
C SER A 103 -6.92 0.84 -24.16
N SER A 104 -7.45 2.03 -23.87
CA SER A 104 -6.93 3.32 -24.33
C SER A 104 -5.85 3.92 -23.43
N LEU A 105 -5.57 3.33 -22.25
CA LEU A 105 -4.49 3.83 -21.40
C LEU A 105 -3.15 3.58 -22.09
N VAL A 106 -2.32 4.62 -22.19
CA VAL A 106 -0.97 4.51 -22.74
C VAL A 106 -0.11 3.66 -21.82
N VAL A 107 0.72 2.80 -22.39
CA VAL A 107 1.70 2.01 -21.61
C VAL A 107 2.64 2.96 -20.87
N GLY A 108 2.79 2.74 -19.56
CA GLY A 108 3.57 3.59 -18.67
C GLY A 108 2.78 4.70 -17.98
N ASP A 109 1.57 5.03 -18.46
CA ASP A 109 0.69 5.96 -17.75
C ASP A 109 0.05 5.26 -16.54
N THR A 110 -0.24 6.06 -15.50
CA THR A 110 -0.89 5.60 -14.28
C THR A 110 -2.03 6.50 -13.87
N TYR A 111 -2.88 5.99 -12.99
CA TYR A 111 -3.79 6.77 -12.17
C TYR A 111 -3.90 6.14 -10.78
N VAL A 112 -4.36 6.93 -9.81
CA VAL A 112 -4.38 6.51 -8.41
C VAL A 112 -5.60 5.65 -8.09
N LEU A 113 -5.38 4.47 -7.52
CA LEU A 113 -6.38 3.65 -6.86
C LEU A 113 -6.19 3.75 -5.34
N VAL A 114 -7.22 4.22 -4.64
CA VAL A 114 -7.17 4.40 -3.17
C VAL A 114 -7.96 3.31 -2.47
N CYS A 115 -7.28 2.51 -1.67
CA CYS A 115 -7.87 1.64 -0.65
C CYS A 115 -7.75 2.35 0.70
N GLN A 116 -8.82 2.44 1.48
CA GLN A 116 -8.79 3.11 2.78
C GLN A 116 -9.68 2.41 3.80
N ALA A 117 -9.35 2.55 5.08
CA ALA A 117 -10.16 2.03 6.17
C ALA A 117 -10.00 2.87 7.44
N VAL A 118 -11.03 2.82 8.30
CA VAL A 118 -10.92 3.15 9.72
C VAL A 118 -11.29 1.88 10.48
N MET A 119 -10.37 1.31 11.24
CA MET A 119 -10.66 0.06 11.96
C MET A 119 -9.84 -0.10 13.25
N PRO A 120 -10.34 -0.88 14.22
CA PRO A 120 -9.61 -1.17 15.44
C PRO A 120 -8.54 -2.24 15.19
N PHE A 121 -7.38 -2.07 15.82
CA PHE A 121 -6.28 -3.02 15.84
C PHE A 121 -5.80 -3.29 17.26
N LYS A 122 -5.18 -4.46 17.43
CA LYS A 122 -4.46 -4.89 18.63
C LYS A 122 -2.97 -4.86 18.41
N ALA A 123 -2.22 -4.62 19.48
CA ALA A 123 -0.77 -4.78 19.46
C ALA A 123 -0.40 -6.20 18.98
N GLY A 124 0.50 -6.29 18.02
CA GLY A 124 0.90 -7.52 17.34
C GLY A 124 0.11 -7.85 16.07
N ASP A 125 -0.97 -7.12 15.75
CA ASP A 125 -1.63 -7.29 14.46
C ASP A 125 -0.68 -6.90 13.31
N ILE A 126 -0.64 -7.74 12.27
CA ILE A 126 0.11 -7.49 11.05
C ILE A 126 -0.87 -7.07 9.96
N ILE A 127 -0.68 -5.87 9.42
CA ILE A 127 -1.44 -5.33 8.31
C ILE A 127 -0.64 -5.55 7.02
N LYS A 128 -1.35 -5.97 5.97
CA LYS A 128 -0.85 -6.02 4.59
C LYS A 128 -1.81 -5.27 3.66
N VAL A 129 -1.25 -4.63 2.65
CA VAL A 129 -2.02 -4.23 1.46
C VAL A 129 -1.90 -5.36 0.45
N MET A 130 -3.01 -5.83 -0.08
CA MET A 130 -3.07 -6.93 -1.04
C MET A 130 -3.48 -6.41 -2.40
N MET A 131 -2.92 -6.98 -3.47
CA MET A 131 -3.34 -6.72 -4.84
C MET A 131 -3.62 -8.00 -5.64
N SER A 132 -4.50 -7.92 -6.62
CA SER A 132 -4.71 -8.97 -7.63
C SER A 132 -4.96 -8.35 -8.99
N VAL A 133 -4.45 -9.00 -10.04
CA VAL A 133 -4.66 -8.60 -11.42
C VAL A 133 -5.49 -9.65 -12.15
N SER A 134 -6.40 -9.19 -13.01
CA SER A 134 -7.25 -10.07 -13.83
C SER A 134 -6.48 -10.88 -14.88
N ALA A 135 -5.25 -10.50 -15.22
CA ALA A 135 -4.37 -11.23 -16.15
C ALA A 135 -2.92 -10.79 -16.00
N ILE A 136 -1.99 -11.72 -16.22
CA ILE A 136 -0.53 -11.51 -16.11
C ILE A 136 0.13 -11.09 -17.42
N ASN A 137 -0.53 -11.31 -18.57
CA ASN A 137 0.04 -11.08 -19.90
C ASN A 137 -0.16 -9.67 -20.47
N ASN A 138 -0.48 -8.69 -19.61
CA ASN A 138 -0.66 -7.28 -19.98
C ASN A 138 0.15 -6.35 -19.07
N GLY A 139 1.22 -6.87 -18.43
CA GLY A 139 2.09 -6.07 -17.56
C GLY A 139 1.32 -5.21 -16.56
N MET A 140 0.27 -5.75 -15.95
CA MET A 140 -0.58 -5.00 -15.02
C MET A 140 0.12 -4.90 -13.66
N GLY A 141 -0.05 -3.78 -12.98
CA GLY A 141 0.51 -3.62 -11.64
C GLY A 141 0.48 -2.18 -11.13
N LEU A 142 1.31 -1.95 -10.12
CA LEU A 142 1.60 -0.64 -9.56
C LEU A 142 2.93 -0.15 -10.13
N LEU A 143 2.98 1.05 -10.71
CA LEU A 143 4.15 1.53 -11.44
C LEU A 143 4.76 2.77 -10.81
N THR A 144 6.09 2.80 -10.77
CA THR A 144 6.87 3.96 -10.38
C THR A 144 7.17 4.82 -11.60
N THR A 145 6.99 6.14 -11.48
CA THR A 145 7.38 7.10 -12.51
C THR A 145 8.47 8.03 -12.00
N LYS A 146 9.46 8.33 -12.85
CA LYS A 146 10.58 9.22 -12.52
C LYS A 146 10.61 10.40 -13.49
N PRO A 147 9.80 11.45 -13.26
CA PRO A 147 9.78 12.62 -14.12
C PRO A 147 11.10 13.40 -14.03
N LEU A 148 11.41 14.18 -15.06
CA LEU A 148 12.61 15.02 -15.08
C LEU A 148 12.40 16.24 -14.18
N ASN A 149 13.30 16.46 -13.22
CA ASN A 149 13.29 17.60 -12.27
C ASN A 149 12.08 17.65 -11.30
N GLU A 150 11.45 16.51 -11.03
CA GLU A 150 10.38 16.37 -10.03
C GLU A 150 10.68 15.19 -9.10
N PRO A 151 10.05 15.12 -7.91
CA PRO A 151 10.13 13.93 -7.07
C PRO A 151 9.67 12.66 -7.79
N VAL A 152 10.20 11.51 -7.34
CA VAL A 152 9.73 10.20 -7.81
C VAL A 152 8.26 10.03 -7.44
N ILE A 153 7.46 9.53 -8.37
CA ILE A 153 6.10 9.07 -8.13
C ILE A 153 6.21 7.57 -7.77
N PRO A 154 6.11 7.18 -6.48
CA PRO A 154 6.23 5.79 -6.06
C PRO A 154 5.09 4.95 -6.63
N SER A 155 5.29 3.64 -6.76
CA SER A 155 4.22 2.72 -7.17
C SER A 155 3.07 2.68 -6.17
N ILE A 156 3.35 2.94 -4.89
CA ILE A 156 2.34 3.11 -3.85
C ILE A 156 2.83 4.00 -2.72
N ILE A 157 1.91 4.75 -2.12
CA ILE A 157 2.09 5.40 -0.82
C ILE A 157 1.10 4.79 0.16
N PHE A 158 1.58 4.37 1.32
CA PHE A 158 0.77 3.98 2.46
C PHE A 158 0.88 5.02 3.56
N SER A 159 -0.25 5.44 4.10
CA SER A 159 -0.34 6.37 5.21
C SER A 159 -1.28 5.80 6.26
N MET A 160 -0.85 5.84 7.52
CA MET A 160 -1.64 5.39 8.64
C MET A 160 -1.41 6.29 9.85
N TYR A 161 -2.45 6.59 10.62
CA TYR A 161 -2.30 7.19 11.94
C TYR A 161 -3.36 6.65 12.91
N ARG A 162 -2.99 6.59 14.19
CA ARG A 162 -3.92 6.25 15.27
C ARG A 162 -4.77 7.48 15.60
N VAL A 163 -6.09 7.29 15.58
CA VAL A 163 -7.11 8.31 15.88
C VAL A 163 -7.21 8.56 17.39
#